data_AF-A0A0A0D1F0-F1
#
_entry.id   AF-A0A0A0D1F0-F1
#
_cell.length_a   1.000
_cell.length_b   1.000
_cell.length_c   1.000
_cell.angle_alpha   90.00
_cell.angle_beta   90.00
_cell.angle_gamma   90.00
#
_symmetry.space_group_name_H-M   'P 1'
#
loop_
_entity.id
_entity.type
_entity.pdbx_description
1 polymer ?
#
loop_
_entity_poly.entity_id
_entity_poly.type
_entity_poly.pdbx_seq_one_letter_code
_entity_poly.pdbx_strand_id
1 'polypeptide(L)' 'MTLRRRVWEAAAAVVDPELPVLTIADLGVLREVTVQDGRVEVAITPTYSGCPAMSVIALEIGLALERAGIAGARV' A
#
# COMPACT_ATOMS: atom_id res chain seq x y z
N MET A 1 -10.60 -5.04 -15.98
CA MET A 1 -9.57 -4.56 -15.04
C MET A 1 -9.63 -5.43 -13.78
N THR A 2 -8.56 -6.15 -13.44
CA THR A 2 -8.54 -7.12 -12.32
C THR A 2 -8.49 -6.43 -10.95
N LEU A 3 -9.02 -7.09 -9.90
CA LEU A 3 -8.98 -6.56 -8.52
C LEU A 3 -7.55 -6.25 -8.06
N ARG A 4 -6.60 -7.17 -8.31
CA ARG A 4 -5.17 -6.99 -8.02
C ARG A 4 -4.61 -5.68 -8.59
N ARG A 5 -4.97 -5.34 -9.82
CA ARG A 5 -4.50 -4.12 -10.48
C ARG A 5 -5.06 -2.87 -9.81
N ARG A 6 -6.35 -2.88 -9.43
CA ARG A 6 -6.97 -1.75 -8.71
C ARG A 6 -6.34 -1.53 -7.33
N VAL A 7 -6.08 -2.61 -6.60
CA VAL A 7 -5.38 -2.55 -5.31
C VAL A 7 -3.98 -1.98 -5.51
N TRP A 8 -3.22 -2.47 -6.50
CA TRP A 8 -1.88 -1.98 -6.78
C TRP A 8 -1.88 -0.50 -7.12
N GLU A 9 -2.75 -0.04 -8.02
CA GLU A 9 -2.82 1.37 -8.40
C GLU A 9 -3.20 2.28 -7.23
N ALA A 10 -4.12 1.85 -6.36
CA ALA A 10 -4.49 2.59 -5.16
C ALA A 10 -3.35 2.66 -4.13
N ALA A 11 -2.68 1.53 -3.85
CA ALA A 11 -1.55 1.49 -2.92
C ALA A 11 -0.34 2.27 -3.46
N ALA A 12 -0.07 2.19 -4.77
CA ALA A 12 1.04 2.89 -5.40
C ALA A 12 0.89 4.42 -5.39
N ALA A 13 -0.32 4.95 -5.21
CA ALA A 13 -0.56 6.39 -5.09
C ALA A 13 -0.23 6.95 -3.69
N VAL A 14 0.05 6.09 -2.71
CA VAL A 14 0.41 6.52 -1.35
C VAL A 14 1.82 7.11 -1.35
N VAL A 15 1.94 8.32 -0.80
CA VAL A 15 3.21 9.04 -0.63
C VAL A 15 3.88 8.68 0.69
N ASP A 16 5.20 8.77 0.73
CA ASP A 16 5.95 8.65 1.97
C ASP A 16 5.72 9.90 2.85
N PRO A 17 5.40 9.74 4.16
CA PRO A 17 5.11 10.89 5.03
C PRO A 17 6.35 11.76 5.32
N GLU A 18 7.55 11.21 5.20
CA GLU A 18 8.81 11.93 5.36
C GLU A 18 9.30 12.52 4.03
N LEU A 19 8.93 11.90 2.91
CA LEU A 19 9.23 12.35 1.55
C LEU A 19 7.94 12.51 0.71
N PRO A 20 7.12 13.56 0.93
CA PRO A 20 5.77 13.70 0.33
C PRO A 20 5.72 13.83 -1.20
N VAL A 21 6.88 13.88 -1.85
CA VAL A 21 7.02 13.97 -3.31
C VAL A 21 7.31 12.62 -3.96
N LEU A 22 7.55 11.57 -3.17
CA LEU A 22 7.84 10.22 -3.64
C LEU A 22 6.76 9.26 -3.15
N THR A 23 6.29 8.38 -4.04
CA THR A 23 5.37 7.31 -3.65
C THR A 23 6.10 6.13 -3.05
N ILE A 24 5.38 5.31 -2.29
CA ILE A 24 5.90 4.03 -1.80
C ILE A 24 6.24 3.07 -2.95
N ALA A 25 5.65 3.26 -4.13
CA ALA A 25 6.02 2.51 -5.33
C ALA A 25 7.34 3.01 -5.92
N ASP A 26 7.55 4.33 -6.01
CA ASP A 26 8.80 4.92 -6.48
C ASP A 26 9.99 4.56 -5.58
N LEU A 27 9.76 4.49 -4.27
CA LEU A 27 10.74 4.09 -3.27
C LEU A 27 11.01 2.58 -3.24
N GLY A 28 10.22 1.78 -3.98
CA GLY A 28 10.29 0.31 -3.91
C GLY A 28 9.88 -0.25 -2.53
N VAL A 29 9.10 0.50 -1.75
CA VAL A 29 8.50 0.05 -0.49
C VAL A 29 7.32 -0.89 -0.78
N LEU A 30 6.50 -0.59 -1.78
CA LEU A 30 5.44 -1.49 -2.25
C LEU A 30 6.06 -2.66 -3.04
N ARG A 31 5.92 -3.89 -2.52
CA ARG A 31 6.56 -5.09 -3.10
C ARG A 31 5.61 -5.94 -3.92
N GLU A 32 4.48 -6.29 -3.33
CA GLU A 32 3.56 -7.24 -3.94
C GLU A 32 2.12 -6.96 -3.52
N VAL A 33 1.19 -7.29 -4.41
CA VAL A 33 -0.23 -7.36 -4.08
C VAL A 33 -0.74 -8.74 -4.47
N THR A 34 -1.23 -9.47 -3.49
CA THR A 34 -1.81 -10.79 -3.64
C THR A 34 -3.31 -10.71 -3.43
N VAL A 35 -4.06 -11.38 -4.31
CA VAL A 35 -5.52 -11.48 -4.20
C VAL A 35 -5.88 -12.96 -4.28
N GLN A 36 -6.39 -13.51 -3.19
CA GLN A 36 -6.77 -14.94 -3.08
C GLN A 36 -8.12 -15.05 -2.38
N ASP A 37 -9.06 -15.78 -2.98
CA ASP A 37 -10.41 -16.02 -2.43
C ASP A 37 -11.13 -14.73 -1.99
N GLY A 38 -10.92 -13.63 -2.72
CA GLY A 38 -11.49 -12.31 -2.42
C GLY A 38 -10.80 -11.55 -1.29
N ARG A 39 -9.76 -12.11 -0.65
CA ARG A 39 -8.89 -11.42 0.30
C ARG A 39 -7.77 -10.71 -0.43
N VAL A 40 -7.43 -9.53 0.07
CA VAL A 40 -6.37 -8.69 -0.49
C VAL A 40 -5.25 -8.58 0.53
N GLU A 41 -4.03 -8.90 0.11
CA GLU A 41 -2.81 -8.70 0.89
C GLU A 41 -1.85 -7.79 0.13
N VAL A 42 -1.31 -6.78 0.81
CA VAL A 42 -0.36 -5.82 0.27
C VAL A 42 0.94 -5.94 1.03
N ALA A 43 1.98 -6.49 0.40
CA ALA A 43 3.28 -6.62 1.03
C ALA A 43 4.10 -5.33 0.84
N ILE A 44 4.52 -4.73 1.96
CA ILE A 44 5.42 -3.58 2.00
C ILE A 44 6.72 -3.91 2.74
N THR A 45 7.83 -3.28 2.37
CA THR A 45 9.13 -3.47 3.03
C THR A 45 9.76 -2.11 3.34
N PRO A 46 10.15 -1.85 4.60
CA PRO A 46 10.78 -0.59 4.96
C PRO A 46 12.14 -0.42 4.29
N THR A 47 12.49 0.82 3.98
CA THR A 47 13.85 1.22 3.61
C THR A 47 14.79 1.30 4.82
N TYR A 48 14.24 1.41 6.04
CA TYR A 48 15.01 1.43 7.30
C TYR A 48 14.33 0.59 8.40
N SER A 49 15.08 -0.31 9.01
CA SER A 49 14.64 -1.15 10.12
C SER A 49 14.32 -0.31 11.36
N GLY A 50 13.02 -0.13 11.67
CA GLY A 50 12.56 0.58 12.87
C GLY A 50 11.79 1.87 12.63
N CYS A 51 11.42 2.20 11.38
CA CYS A 51 10.79 3.48 11.08
C CYS A 51 9.34 3.56 11.61
N PRO A 52 8.97 4.54 12.45
CA PRO A 52 7.59 4.79 12.86
C PRO A 52 6.66 5.09 11.68
N ALA A 53 7.22 5.52 10.54
CA ALA A 53 6.48 5.78 9.31
C ALA A 53 5.77 4.55 8.74
N MET A 54 6.21 3.31 9.04
CA MET A 54 5.58 2.10 8.47
C MET A 54 4.13 1.91 8.90
N SER A 55 3.81 2.25 10.16
CA SER A 55 2.42 2.19 10.63
C SER A 55 1.54 3.24 9.97
N VAL A 56 2.11 4.42 9.69
CA VAL A 56 1.42 5.50 8.96
C VAL A 56 1.21 5.10 7.50
N ILE A 57 2.23 4.56 6.83
CA ILE A 57 2.12 4.06 5.46
C ILE A 57 1.06 2.96 5.36
N ALA A 58 1.06 1.99 6.28
CA ALA A 58 0.05 0.93 6.28
C ALA A 58 -1.37 1.48 6.46
N LEU A 59 -1.53 2.49 7.34
CA LEU A 59 -2.81 3.18 7.52
C LEU A 59 -3.24 3.92 6.24
N GLU A 60 -2.35 4.67 5.62
CA GLU A 60 -2.62 5.42 4.39
C GLU A 60 -2.95 4.48 3.22
N ILE A 61 -2.30 3.33 3.11
CA ILE A 61 -2.67 2.28 2.15
C ILE A 61 -4.09 1.79 2.43
N GLY A 62 -4.42 1.48 3.69
CA GLY A 62 -5.77 1.08 4.07
C GLY A 62 -6.82 2.11 3.65
N LEU A 63 -6.58 3.39 3.96
CA LEU A 63 -7.48 4.49 3.58
C LEU A 63 -7.59 4.67 2.06
N ALA A 64 -6.48 4.55 1.33
CA ALA A 64 -6.48 4.62 -0.13
C ALA A 64 -7.31 3.49 -0.76
N LEU A 65 -7.20 2.28 -0.21
CA LEU A 65 -7.97 1.12 -0.64
C LEU A 65 -9.47 1.28 -0.31
N GLU A 66 -9.82 1.77 0.87
CA GLU A 66 -11.21 2.07 1.23
C GLU A 66 -11.83 3.11 0.31
N ARG A 67 -11.11 4.19 -0.01
CA ARG A 67 -11.55 5.21 -0.98
C ARG A 67 -11.74 4.64 -2.39
N ALA A 68 -10.98 3.61 -2.75
CA ALA A 68 -11.14 2.87 -3.99
C ALA A 68 -12.27 1.80 -3.95
N GLY A 69 -13.00 1.70 -2.83
CA GLY A 69 -14.07 0.72 -2.63
C GLY A 69 -13.60 -0.69 -2.31
N ILE A 70 -12.37 -0.84 -1.80
CA ILE A 70 -11.74 -2.13 -1.50
C ILE A 70 -11.62 -2.26 0.02
N ALA A 71 -12.55 -3.01 0.62
CA ALA A 71 -12.59 -3.23 2.06
C ALA A 71 -11.87 -4.52 2.47
N GLY A 72 -11.37 -4.56 3.71
CA GLY A 72 -10.81 -5.77 4.33
C GLY A 72 -9.44 -6.20 3.77
N ALA A 73 -8.70 -5.28 3.16
CA ALA A 73 -7.32 -5.52 2.77
C ALA A 73 -6.40 -5.59 4.00
N ARG A 74 -5.44 -6.50 3.97
CA ARG A 74 -4.37 -6.61 4.96
C ARG A 74 -3.08 -6.05 4.35
N VAL A 75 -2.38 -5.21 5.12
CA VAL A 75 -1.06 -4.67 4.78
C VAL A 75 -0.02 -5.26 5.73
#